data_AF-A0A7K0VEZ6-F1
#
_entry.id   AF-A0A7K0VEZ6-F1
#
_cell.length_a   1.000
_cell.length_b   1.000
_cell.length_c   1.000
_cell.angle_alpha   90.00
_cell.angle_beta   90.00
_cell.angle_gamma   90.00
#
_symmetry.space_group_name_H-M   'P 1'
#
loop_
_entity.id
_entity.type
_entity.pdbx_description
1 polymer ?
#
loop_
_entity_poly.entity_id
_entity_poly.type
_entity_poly.pdbx_seq_one_letter_code
_entity_poly.pdbx_strand_id
1 'polypeptide(L)'
;MNTVTISTSGLTTGISMEDVIAVARHLANISISEAALDAMAQSRKQIEALAASDSPVYGVSTGFGALAQRHIPAESRTQLQRSLIRSHAAGTGAPVEREVVRATMTLRLKTLASGRTGARPIVAQTIAALLNAGITPVVYEYGSLGCSGDLAPLAHCALVLMGEG
;
A
#
# COMPACT_ATOMS: atom_id res chain seq x y z
N MET A 1 -10.10 11.55 -21.50
CA MET A 1 -9.06 10.84 -20.73
C MET A 1 -9.55 9.44 -20.45
N ASN A 2 -8.75 8.41 -20.72
CA ASN A 2 -9.11 7.04 -20.39
C ASN A 2 -9.16 6.89 -18.85
N THR A 3 -10.14 6.16 -18.32
CA THR A 3 -10.28 5.89 -16.88
C THR A 3 -10.13 4.40 -16.64
N VAL A 4 -9.16 4.03 -15.81
CA VAL A 4 -8.95 2.65 -15.35
C VAL A 4 -9.70 2.46 -14.04
N THR A 5 -10.63 1.51 -14.01
CA THR A 5 -11.42 1.19 -12.82
C THR A 5 -10.78 0.01 -12.08
N ILE A 6 -10.30 0.24 -10.85
CA ILE A 6 -9.81 -0.82 -9.97
C ILE A 6 -11.00 -1.46 -9.25
N SER A 7 -11.14 -2.78 -9.36
CA SER A 7 -12.24 -3.55 -8.75
C SER A 7 -11.75 -4.68 -7.85
N THR A 8 -12.68 -5.37 -7.18
CA THR A 8 -12.44 -6.52 -6.27
C THR A 8 -11.92 -7.79 -6.93
N SER A 9 -11.71 -7.78 -8.25
CA SER A 9 -11.14 -8.90 -9.00
C SER A 9 -9.84 -9.42 -8.35
N GLY A 10 -9.60 -10.73 -8.44
CA GLY A 10 -8.47 -11.40 -7.78
C GLY A 10 -7.10 -10.81 -8.15
N LEU A 11 -6.04 -11.23 -7.45
CA LEU A 11 -4.69 -10.71 -7.67
C LEU A 11 -4.21 -10.84 -9.13
N THR A 12 -4.76 -11.80 -9.89
CA THR A 12 -4.43 -12.09 -11.29
C THR A 12 -5.41 -11.52 -12.33
N THR A 13 -6.55 -10.93 -11.92
CA THR A 13 -7.57 -10.43 -12.85
C THR A 13 -7.98 -8.97 -12.56
N GLY A 14 -8.61 -8.33 -13.55
CA GLY A 14 -9.37 -7.07 -13.47
C GLY A 14 -8.64 -5.74 -13.57
N ILE A 15 -7.34 -5.73 -13.86
CA ILE A 15 -6.71 -4.72 -14.74
C ILE A 15 -5.71 -5.43 -15.65
N SER A 16 -5.54 -4.96 -16.88
CA SER A 16 -4.59 -5.51 -17.85
C SER A 16 -3.20 -4.86 -17.75
N MET A 17 -2.23 -5.35 -18.53
CA MET A 17 -0.93 -4.69 -18.64
C MET A 17 -1.07 -3.31 -19.30
N GLU A 18 -1.97 -3.19 -20.27
CA GLU A 18 -2.30 -1.93 -20.95
C GLU A 18 -2.88 -0.90 -19.97
N ASP A 19 -3.72 -1.32 -19.02
CA ASP A 19 -4.24 -0.44 -17.97
C ASP A 19 -3.10 0.10 -17.08
N VAL A 20 -2.17 -0.77 -16.68
CA VAL A 20 -1.00 -0.36 -15.88
C VAL A 20 -0.15 0.64 -16.66
N ILE A 21 0.11 0.36 -17.94
CA ILE A 21 0.85 1.27 -18.84
C ILE A 21 0.10 2.60 -19.00
N ALA A 22 -1.23 2.56 -19.17
CA ALA A 22 -2.06 3.76 -19.31
C ALA A 22 -1.95 4.67 -18.07
N VAL A 23 -1.97 4.11 -16.87
CA VAL A 23 -1.79 4.88 -15.63
C VAL A 23 -0.34 5.35 -15.47
N ALA A 24 0.63 4.47 -15.69
CA ALA A 24 2.05 4.73 -15.44
C ALA A 24 2.64 5.76 -16.41
N ARG A 25 2.37 5.62 -17.71
CA ARG A 25 2.98 6.41 -18.79
C ARG A 25 2.07 7.49 -19.36
N HIS A 26 0.76 7.26 -19.35
CA HIS A 26 -0.20 8.12 -20.05
C HIS A 26 -1.16 8.88 -19.12
N LEU A 27 -0.91 8.84 -17.81
CA LEU A 27 -1.69 9.56 -16.78
C LEU A 27 -3.20 9.29 -16.88
N ALA A 28 -3.60 8.08 -17.24
CA ALA A 28 -5.00 7.67 -17.18
C ALA A 28 -5.54 7.87 -15.75
N ASN A 29 -6.77 8.37 -15.64
CA ASN A 29 -7.42 8.54 -14.35
C ASN A 29 -7.75 7.18 -13.76
N ILE A 30 -7.73 7.11 -12.44
CA ILE A 30 -8.06 5.92 -11.66
C ILE A 30 -9.36 6.17 -10.92
N SER A 31 -10.29 5.22 -11.02
CA SER A 31 -11.43 5.10 -10.12
C SER A 31 -11.33 3.78 -9.35
N ILE A 32 -11.96 3.72 -8.17
CA ILE A 32 -12.08 2.48 -7.39
C ILE A 32 -13.56 2.14 -7.36
N SER A 33 -13.94 0.91 -7.71
CA SER A 33 -15.33 0.51 -7.69
C SER A 33 -15.90 0.49 -6.27
N GLU A 34 -17.20 0.77 -6.15
CA GLU A 34 -17.90 0.72 -4.86
C GLU A 34 -17.78 -0.67 -4.22
N ALA A 35 -17.93 -1.73 -5.00
CA ALA A 35 -17.74 -3.10 -4.54
C ALA A 35 -16.33 -3.33 -3.93
N ALA A 36 -15.28 -2.72 -4.46
CA ALA A 36 -13.93 -2.80 -3.90
C ALA A 36 -13.81 -2.06 -2.57
N LEU A 37 -14.40 -0.87 -2.47
CA LEU A 37 -14.44 -0.11 -1.21
C LEU A 37 -15.20 -0.87 -0.12
N ASP A 38 -16.33 -1.49 -0.47
CA ASP A 38 -17.13 -2.31 0.44
C ASP A 38 -16.37 -3.55 0.92
N ALA A 39 -15.70 -4.26 0.01
CA ALA A 39 -14.89 -5.42 0.36
C ALA A 39 -13.71 -5.04 1.27
N MET A 40 -13.06 -3.91 1.01
CA MET A 40 -12.03 -3.37 1.89
C MET A 40 -12.59 -3.02 3.28
N ALA A 41 -13.75 -2.36 3.35
CA ALA A 41 -14.41 -2.03 4.61
C ALA A 41 -14.78 -3.29 5.41
N GLN A 42 -15.26 -4.33 4.73
CA GLN A 42 -15.60 -5.60 5.38
C GLN A 42 -14.36 -6.34 5.89
N SER A 43 -13.28 -6.39 5.11
CA SER A 43 -12.00 -6.97 5.54
C SER A 43 -11.39 -6.19 6.70
N ARG A 44 -11.54 -4.86 6.70
CA ARG A 44 -11.05 -3.98 7.76
C ARG A 44 -11.66 -4.32 9.13
N LYS A 45 -12.95 -4.63 9.19
CA LYS A 45 -13.63 -5.04 10.44
C LYS A 45 -12.97 -6.26 11.08
N GLN A 46 -12.44 -7.19 10.28
CA GLN A 46 -11.72 -8.37 10.79
C GLN A 46 -10.42 -7.96 11.47
N ILE A 47 -9.65 -7.03 10.86
CA ILE A 47 -8.43 -6.50 11.49
C ILE A 47 -8.73 -5.75 12.78
N GLU A 48 -9.85 -5.02 12.85
CA GLU A 48 -10.26 -4.33 14.07
C GLU A 48 -10.61 -5.31 15.20
N ALA A 49 -11.31 -6.40 14.87
CA ALA A 49 -11.56 -7.48 15.83
C ALA A 49 -10.27 -8.16 16.29
N LEU A 50 -9.34 -8.46 15.38
CA LEU A 50 -8.03 -9.03 15.70
C LEU A 50 -7.17 -8.08 16.54
N ALA A 51 -7.25 -6.78 16.29
CA ALA A 51 -6.55 -5.78 17.09
C ALA A 51 -7.10 -5.68 18.51
N ALA A 52 -8.41 -5.89 18.69
CA ALA A 52 -9.04 -5.90 20.01
C ALA A 52 -8.90 -7.24 20.76
N SER A 53 -8.43 -8.29 20.09
CA SER A 53 -8.27 -9.62 20.68
C SER A 53 -7.06 -9.71 21.62
N ASP A 54 -7.16 -10.56 22.63
CA ASP A 54 -6.04 -10.94 23.51
C ASP A 54 -5.00 -11.81 22.78
N SER A 55 -5.39 -12.44 21.66
CA SER A 55 -4.47 -13.25 20.86
C SER A 55 -3.49 -12.35 20.08
N PRO A 56 -2.17 -12.56 20.21
CA PRO A 56 -1.19 -11.79 19.46
C PRO A 56 -1.27 -12.09 17.96
N VAL A 57 -1.29 -11.04 17.14
CA VAL A 57 -1.36 -11.10 15.68
C VAL A 57 -0.22 -10.28 15.09
N TYR A 58 0.57 -10.94 14.24
CA TYR A 58 1.75 -10.35 13.61
C TYR A 58 1.45 -9.04 12.88
N GLY A 59 2.21 -8.00 13.19
CA GLY A 59 2.09 -6.68 12.56
C GLY A 59 0.79 -5.92 12.90
N VAL A 60 -0.07 -6.46 13.75
CA VAL A 60 -1.29 -5.82 14.27
C VAL A 60 -1.14 -5.52 15.76
N SER A 61 -0.92 -6.55 16.58
CA SER A 61 -0.72 -6.43 18.04
C SER A 61 0.67 -6.88 18.50
N THR A 62 1.56 -7.25 17.56
CA THR A 62 2.97 -7.52 17.83
C THR A 62 3.91 -6.67 16.95
N GLY A 63 5.21 -6.73 17.24
CA GLY A 63 6.26 -6.11 16.42
C GLY A 63 6.48 -6.82 15.08
N PHE A 64 7.52 -6.39 14.36
CA PHE A 64 7.88 -6.90 13.02
C PHE A 64 9.23 -7.64 13.06
N GLY A 65 9.41 -8.61 12.16
CA GLY A 65 10.67 -9.35 12.03
C GLY A 65 11.12 -9.99 13.35
N ALA A 66 12.32 -9.66 13.80
CA ALA A 66 12.87 -10.15 15.08
C ALA A 66 12.00 -9.82 16.31
N LEU A 67 11.12 -8.82 16.20
CA LEU A 67 10.20 -8.41 17.27
C LEU A 67 8.80 -9.01 17.15
N ALA A 68 8.59 -9.99 16.27
CA ALA A 68 7.29 -10.63 16.00
C ALA A 68 6.61 -11.21 17.25
N GLN A 69 7.40 -11.62 18.26
CA GLN A 69 6.90 -12.21 19.51
C GLN A 69 6.58 -11.17 20.59
N ARG A 70 6.94 -9.89 20.38
CA ARG A 70 6.73 -8.84 21.38
C ARG A 70 5.34 -8.24 21.23
N HIS A 71 4.51 -8.35 22.27
CA HIS A 71 3.21 -7.69 22.32
C HIS A 71 3.39 -6.16 22.36
N ILE A 72 2.49 -5.45 21.67
CA ILE A 72 2.50 -4.00 21.55
C ILE A 72 1.19 -3.43 22.11
N PRO A 73 1.26 -2.61 23.17
CA PRO A 73 0.09 -1.94 23.75
C PRO A 73 -0.65 -1.11 22.72
N ALA A 74 -1.98 -1.05 22.80
CA ALA A 74 -2.85 -0.44 21.80
C ALA A 74 -2.49 1.03 21.52
N GLU A 75 -2.18 1.79 22.55
CA GLU A 75 -1.77 3.20 22.51
C GLU A 75 -0.46 3.42 21.73
N SER A 76 0.40 2.40 21.65
CA SER A 76 1.69 2.47 20.95
C SER A 76 1.60 2.03 19.48
N ARG A 77 0.51 1.38 19.06
CA ARG A 77 0.40 0.75 17.73
C ARG A 77 0.45 1.78 16.60
N THR A 78 -0.19 2.94 16.77
CA THR A 78 -0.13 4.02 15.75
C THR A 78 1.31 4.50 15.56
N GLN A 79 2.03 4.75 16.66
CA GLN A 79 3.43 5.16 16.60
C GLN A 79 4.32 4.06 15.99
N LEU A 80 4.05 2.80 16.31
CA LEU A 80 4.75 1.66 15.75
C LEU A 80 4.60 1.60 14.21
N GLN A 81 3.38 1.75 13.68
CA GLN A 81 3.16 1.73 12.22
C GLN A 81 3.86 2.90 11.53
N ARG A 82 3.85 4.10 12.12
CA ARG A 82 4.62 5.26 11.61
C ARG A 82 6.12 5.00 11.60
N SER A 83 6.62 4.42 12.70
CA SER A 83 8.04 4.10 12.86
C SER A 83 8.48 3.01 11.88
N LEU A 84 7.61 2.04 11.58
CA LEU A 84 7.86 1.01 10.56
C LEU A 84 8.11 1.67 9.20
N ILE A 85 7.21 2.53 8.73
CA ILE A 85 7.36 3.18 7.43
C ILE A 85 8.67 3.98 7.37
N ARG A 86 8.96 4.77 8.41
CA ARG A 86 10.18 5.58 8.48
C ARG A 86 11.45 4.73 8.48
N SER A 87 11.50 3.66 9.27
CA SER A 87 12.69 2.82 9.38
C SER A 87 12.93 1.96 8.13
N HIS A 88 11.86 1.64 7.39
CA HIS A 88 11.96 0.81 6.18
C HIS A 88 12.15 1.62 4.91
N ALA A 89 11.94 2.94 4.92
CA ALA A 89 12.27 3.85 3.82
C ALA A 89 13.80 4.06 3.68
N ALA A 90 14.56 2.96 3.71
CA ALA A 90 16.02 2.91 3.70
C ALA A 90 16.56 2.60 2.28
N GLY A 91 15.87 3.08 1.25
CA GLY A 91 16.31 2.95 -0.14
C GLY A 91 17.54 3.81 -0.45
N THR A 92 18.41 3.34 -1.34
CA THR A 92 19.65 4.04 -1.77
C THR A 92 19.89 3.87 -3.27
N GLY A 93 20.86 4.60 -3.81
CA GLY A 93 21.19 4.58 -5.25
C GLY A 93 20.45 5.68 -6.02
N ALA A 94 20.31 5.48 -7.34
CA ALA A 94 19.62 6.45 -8.18
C ALA A 94 18.09 6.40 -7.95
N PRO A 95 17.39 7.53 -8.14
CA PRO A 95 15.93 7.51 -8.22
C PRO A 95 15.46 6.61 -9.37
N VAL A 96 14.49 5.75 -9.07
CA VAL A 96 13.79 4.90 -10.03
C VAL A 96 12.90 5.77 -10.94
N GLU A 97 12.73 5.34 -12.18
CA GLU A 97 11.95 6.06 -13.18
C GLU A 97 10.50 6.26 -12.72
N ARG A 98 9.97 7.45 -12.98
CA ARG A 98 8.61 7.85 -12.59
C ARG A 98 7.55 6.83 -13.00
N GLU A 99 7.64 6.30 -14.22
CA GLU A 99 6.68 5.32 -14.73
C GLU A 99 6.70 4.01 -13.93
N VAL A 100 7.87 3.55 -13.50
CA VAL A 100 8.02 2.33 -12.68
C VAL A 100 7.40 2.56 -11.31
N VAL A 101 7.66 3.70 -10.67
CA VAL A 101 7.04 4.04 -9.37
C VAL A 101 5.52 4.12 -9.48
N ARG A 102 4.99 4.77 -10.53
CA ARG A 102 3.54 4.84 -10.77
C ARG A 102 2.93 3.45 -11.01
N ALA A 103 3.61 2.58 -11.75
CA ALA A 103 3.18 1.20 -11.94
C ALA A 103 3.16 0.44 -10.60
N THR A 104 4.20 0.56 -9.78
CA THR A 104 4.28 -0.03 -8.43
C THR A 104 3.12 0.43 -7.55
N MET A 105 2.83 1.74 -7.50
CA MET A 105 1.70 2.26 -6.74
C MET A 105 0.34 1.76 -7.27
N THR A 106 0.19 1.64 -8.59
CA THR A 106 -1.04 1.13 -9.24
C THR A 106 -1.28 -0.34 -8.89
N LEU A 107 -0.23 -1.16 -8.95
CA LEU A 107 -0.31 -2.57 -8.57
C LEU A 107 -0.54 -2.73 -7.06
N ARG A 108 0.08 -1.87 -6.23
CA ARG A 108 -0.18 -1.85 -4.79
C ARG A 108 -1.64 -1.48 -4.50
N LEU A 109 -2.17 -0.48 -5.19
CA LEU A 109 -3.58 -0.09 -5.10
C LEU A 109 -4.50 -1.26 -5.44
N LYS A 110 -4.24 -1.98 -6.55
CA LYS A 110 -4.96 -3.20 -6.92
C LYS A 110 -4.93 -4.25 -5.80
N THR A 111 -3.76 -4.48 -5.19
CA THR A 111 -3.63 -5.42 -4.06
C THR A 111 -4.50 -4.98 -2.87
N LEU A 112 -4.50 -3.70 -2.51
CA LEU A 112 -5.33 -3.19 -1.42
C LEU A 112 -6.83 -3.34 -1.73
N ALA A 113 -7.23 -3.00 -2.96
CA ALA A 113 -8.61 -3.06 -3.45
C ALA A 113 -9.17 -4.48 -3.59
N SER A 114 -8.34 -5.53 -3.50
CA SER A 114 -8.80 -6.92 -3.50
C SER A 114 -9.70 -7.29 -2.32
N GLY A 115 -9.76 -6.45 -1.28
CA GLY A 115 -10.54 -6.73 -0.06
C GLY A 115 -9.96 -7.85 0.81
N ARG A 116 -8.66 -8.16 0.67
CA ARG A 116 -7.98 -9.25 1.41
C ARG A 116 -6.82 -8.80 2.28
N THR A 117 -6.60 -7.48 2.38
CA THR A 117 -5.44 -6.90 3.06
C THR A 117 -5.77 -6.30 4.43
N GLY A 118 -7.06 -6.06 4.72
CA GLY A 118 -7.48 -5.40 5.96
C GLY A 118 -7.14 -3.91 6.06
N ALA A 119 -6.70 -3.29 4.95
CA ALA A 119 -6.47 -1.85 4.88
C ALA A 119 -7.78 -1.06 4.91
N ARG A 120 -7.73 0.15 5.47
CA ARG A 120 -8.86 1.09 5.43
C ARG A 120 -9.06 1.58 3.98
N PRO A 121 -10.30 1.74 3.49
CA PRO A 121 -10.58 2.27 2.15
C PRO A 121 -9.88 3.58 1.82
N ILE A 122 -9.76 4.48 2.81
CA ILE A 122 -9.08 5.77 2.66
C ILE A 122 -7.63 5.62 2.16
N VAL A 123 -6.92 4.55 2.52
CA VAL A 123 -5.53 4.35 2.06
C VAL A 123 -5.47 4.13 0.55
N ALA A 124 -6.37 3.29 0.02
CA ALA A 124 -6.48 3.05 -1.42
C ALA A 124 -6.94 4.32 -2.15
N GLN A 125 -7.92 5.04 -1.59
CA GLN A 125 -8.40 6.31 -2.14
C GLN A 125 -7.29 7.36 -2.20
N THR A 126 -6.45 7.48 -1.17
CA THR A 126 -5.30 8.39 -1.16
C THR A 126 -4.27 8.02 -2.24
N ILE A 127 -3.98 6.73 -2.45
CA ILE A 127 -3.08 6.31 -3.54
C ILE A 127 -3.65 6.71 -4.90
N ALA A 128 -4.93 6.44 -5.15
CA ALA A 128 -5.60 6.85 -6.39
C ALA A 128 -5.57 8.37 -6.58
N ALA A 129 -5.82 9.14 -5.51
CA ALA A 129 -5.78 10.60 -5.55
C ALA A 129 -4.38 11.14 -5.88
N LEU A 130 -3.32 10.60 -5.28
CA LEU A 130 -1.94 10.98 -5.62
C LEU A 130 -1.62 10.69 -7.10
N LEU A 131 -1.98 9.49 -7.57
CA LEU A 131 -1.73 9.08 -8.96
C LEU A 131 -2.50 9.95 -9.97
N ASN A 132 -3.76 10.29 -9.67
CA ASN A 132 -4.62 11.17 -10.47
C ASN A 132 -4.13 12.63 -10.45
N ALA A 133 -3.57 13.09 -9.32
CA ALA A 133 -2.94 14.40 -9.21
C ALA A 133 -1.56 14.46 -9.89
N GLY A 134 -1.08 13.35 -10.47
CA GLY A 134 0.24 13.28 -11.11
C GLY A 134 1.41 13.26 -10.12
N ILE A 135 1.15 13.13 -8.81
CA ILE A 135 2.17 13.07 -7.76
C ILE A 135 2.82 11.68 -7.81
N THR A 136 4.15 11.64 -7.85
CA THR A 136 4.91 10.38 -7.88
C THR A 136 6.01 10.45 -6.81
N PRO A 137 6.02 9.53 -5.83
CA PRO A 137 7.08 9.42 -4.83
C PRO A 137 8.46 9.28 -5.47
N VAL A 138 9.48 9.76 -4.77
CA VAL A 138 10.86 9.40 -5.08
C VAL A 138 11.15 8.06 -4.42
N VAL A 139 11.51 7.07 -5.22
CA VAL A 139 11.91 5.73 -4.78
C VAL A 139 13.31 5.47 -5.32
N TYR A 140 14.15 4.80 -4.56
CA TYR A 140 15.54 4.53 -4.94
C TYR A 140 15.75 3.06 -5.36
N GLU A 141 16.70 2.84 -6.25
CA GLU A 141 16.95 1.57 -6.94
C GLU A 141 17.28 0.40 -6.00
N TYR A 142 18.02 0.64 -4.92
CA TYR A 142 18.46 -0.39 -3.99
C TYR A 142 17.73 -0.32 -2.65
N GLY A 143 17.50 -1.47 -2.03
CA GLY A 143 16.95 -1.59 -0.67
C GLY A 143 15.92 -2.71 -0.50
N SER A 144 15.31 -3.18 -1.60
CA SER A 144 14.50 -4.40 -1.57
C SER A 144 15.39 -5.64 -1.64
N LEU A 145 15.01 -6.69 -0.91
CA LEU A 145 15.59 -8.04 -1.03
C LEU A 145 14.69 -8.99 -1.83
N GLY A 146 13.47 -8.57 -2.19
CA GLY A 146 12.47 -9.39 -2.89
C GLY A 146 11.90 -10.58 -2.10
N CYS A 147 12.54 -11.03 -1.01
CA CYS A 147 12.15 -12.25 -0.28
C CYS A 147 10.90 -12.09 0.60
N SER A 148 10.61 -10.88 1.10
CA SER A 148 9.47 -10.58 1.99
C SER A 148 8.55 -9.49 1.41
N GLY A 149 8.68 -9.24 0.11
CA GLY A 149 8.10 -8.10 -0.60
C GLY A 149 9.04 -6.89 -0.66
N ASP A 150 8.67 -5.92 -1.49
CA ASP A 150 9.46 -4.71 -1.76
C ASP A 150 9.30 -3.66 -0.67
N LEU A 151 9.73 -4.01 0.56
CA LEU A 151 9.52 -3.20 1.76
C LEU A 151 10.06 -1.78 1.62
N ALA A 152 11.32 -1.61 1.20
CA ALA A 152 11.92 -0.28 1.09
C ALA A 152 11.27 0.61 0.01
N PRO A 153 11.06 0.13 -1.23
CA PRO A 153 10.32 0.88 -2.24
C PRO A 153 8.90 1.28 -1.80
N LEU A 154 8.16 0.35 -1.18
CA LEU A 154 6.79 0.62 -0.74
C LEU A 154 6.73 1.53 0.50
N ALA A 155 7.76 1.50 1.36
CA ALA A 155 7.89 2.42 2.49
C ALA A 155 8.11 3.87 2.01
N HIS A 156 8.94 4.07 0.99
CA HIS A 156 9.08 5.39 0.33
C HIS A 156 7.75 5.89 -0.23
N CYS A 157 6.98 5.03 -0.89
CA CYS A 157 5.64 5.40 -1.36
C CYS A 157 4.70 5.79 -0.18
N ALA A 158 4.76 5.04 0.92
CA ALA A 158 3.93 5.29 2.09
C ALA A 158 4.31 6.56 2.87
N LEU A 159 5.57 7.02 2.81
CA LEU A 159 5.96 8.32 3.38
C LEU A 159 5.20 9.47 2.73
N VAL A 160 5.03 9.45 1.41
CA VAL A 160 4.26 10.47 0.67
C VAL A 160 2.79 10.49 1.10
N LEU A 161 2.19 9.32 1.34
CA LEU A 161 0.82 9.23 1.88
C LEU A 161 0.70 9.85 3.27
N MET A 162 1.79 9.89 4.05
CA MET A 162 1.83 10.53 5.37
C MET A 162 2.26 12.01 5.31
N GLY A 163 2.66 12.52 4.15
CA GLY A 163 3.22 13.88 3.99
C GLY A 163 4.65 14.02 4.52
N GLU A 164 5.42 12.93 4.55
CA GLU A 164 6.76 12.87 5.15
C GLU A 164 7.89 12.56 4.14
N GLY A 165 7.59 12.57 2.84
CA GLY A 165 8.54 12.30 1.77
C GLY A 165 8.06 12.79 0.42
#